data_AF-A0A432QRZ2-F1
#
_entry.id   AF-A0A432QRZ2-F1
#
_cell.length_a   1.000
_cell.length_b   1.000
_cell.length_c   1.000
_cell.angle_alpha   90.00
_cell.angle_beta   90.00
_cell.angle_gamma   90.00
#
_symmetry.space_group_name_H-M   'P 1'
#
loop_
_entity.id
_entity.type
_entity.pdbx_description
1 polymer ?
#
loop_
_entity_poly.entity_id
_entity_poly.type
_entity_poly.pdbx_seq_one_letter_code
_entity_poly.pdbx_strand_id
1 'polypeptide(L)'
;MITRQARPDKVKGMKELPENPDRILIRSTNWIGDAIMTTPAVRTIRQNFPRAEISMLALPWMADVFSACPHIDHIFTYDKNAAHKGLAGKLKLAFDIRREHFDMTILLQNAFEAALITTIAGIPVRAGYTTDGRRLLLTHGVKKHPDIGTKHQVHYYQDMVQELGMSPGPDSLELFLDSKAVTSATQRLADAETKAQQPIIGLNPGAAYGPAKCWPARKYGQLAKYLIEKTGALVLV
;
A
#
# COMPACT_ATOMS: atom_id res chain seq x y z
N MET A 1 -14.09 -22.65 -19.05
CA MET A 1 -12.94 -23.36 -18.46
C MET A 1 -11.79 -22.38 -18.36
N ILE A 2 -11.47 -21.90 -17.16
CA ILE A 2 -10.33 -21.00 -16.95
C ILE A 2 -9.16 -21.91 -16.53
N THR A 3 -8.13 -21.95 -17.37
CA THR A 3 -6.91 -22.72 -17.18
C THR A 3 -6.19 -22.22 -15.92
N ARG A 4 -6.07 -23.07 -14.88
CA ARG A 4 -5.26 -22.78 -13.69
C ARG A 4 -3.79 -22.66 -14.12
N GLN A 5 -3.19 -21.49 -13.98
CA GLN A 5 -1.73 -21.38 -14.00
C GLN A 5 -1.17 -22.16 -12.81
N ALA A 6 -0.25 -23.08 -13.09
CA ALA A 6 0.44 -23.85 -12.07
C ALA A 6 1.32 -22.91 -11.22
N ARG A 7 1.25 -23.04 -9.90
CA ARG A 7 2.14 -22.30 -8.98
C ARG A 7 3.59 -22.72 -9.23
N PRO A 8 4.57 -21.79 -9.15
CA PRO A 8 5.99 -22.12 -9.31
C PRO A 8 6.47 -23.14 -8.25
N ASP A 9 7.57 -23.82 -8.56
CA ASP A 9 8.13 -24.91 -7.75
C ASP A 9 8.36 -24.51 -6.28
N LYS A 10 8.04 -25.45 -5.39
CA LYS A 10 7.96 -25.27 -3.93
C LYS A 10 9.28 -24.80 -3.30
N VAL A 11 9.25 -23.69 -2.56
CA VAL A 11 10.33 -23.33 -1.62
C VAL A 11 10.32 -24.30 -0.43
N LYS A 12 11.36 -25.14 -0.33
CA LYS A 12 11.46 -26.24 0.63
C LYS A 12 11.39 -25.73 2.08
N GLY A 13 10.36 -26.12 2.84
CA GLY A 13 10.24 -25.89 4.28
C GLY A 13 9.28 -24.78 4.73
N MET A 14 8.56 -24.11 3.82
CA MET A 14 7.50 -23.16 4.18
C MET A 14 6.15 -23.85 4.37
N LYS A 15 5.38 -23.39 5.36
CA LYS A 15 3.97 -23.77 5.53
C LYS A 15 3.17 -23.21 4.35
N GLU A 16 2.29 -24.01 3.79
CA GLU A 16 1.44 -23.61 2.67
C GLU A 16 0.34 -22.66 3.15
N LEU A 17 0.07 -21.62 2.36
CA LEU A 17 -1.09 -20.75 2.60
C LEU A 17 -2.40 -21.54 2.40
N PRO A 18 -3.49 -21.15 3.08
CA PRO A 18 -4.84 -21.64 2.81
C PRO A 18 -5.15 -21.63 1.31
N GLU A 19 -5.69 -22.73 0.79
CA GLU A 19 -6.00 -22.83 -0.64
C GLU A 19 -7.11 -21.88 -1.07
N ASN A 20 -8.12 -21.71 -0.21
CA ASN A 20 -9.31 -20.89 -0.47
C ASN A 20 -9.66 -20.10 0.81
N PRO A 21 -8.88 -19.07 1.18
CA PRO A 21 -9.31 -18.13 2.22
C PRO A 21 -10.54 -17.36 1.74
N ASP A 22 -11.52 -17.17 2.61
CA ASP A 22 -12.70 -16.35 2.32
C ASP A 22 -12.40 -14.88 2.63
N ARG A 23 -11.61 -14.60 3.67
CA ARG A 23 -11.31 -13.23 4.13
C ARG A 23 -9.81 -13.01 4.37
N ILE A 24 -9.25 -12.02 3.66
CA ILE A 24 -7.82 -11.65 3.73
C ILE A 24 -7.68 -10.22 4.22
N LEU A 25 -6.84 -10.00 5.22
CA LEU A 25 -6.43 -8.67 5.66
C LEU A 25 -5.02 -8.31 5.19
N ILE A 26 -4.87 -7.28 4.37
CA ILE A 26 -3.57 -6.71 4.03
C ILE A 26 -3.27 -5.54 4.97
N ARG A 27 -2.10 -5.52 5.60
CA ARG A 27 -1.62 -4.35 6.36
C ARG A 27 -0.73 -3.48 5.47
N SER A 28 -1.24 -2.31 5.10
CA SER A 28 -0.51 -1.29 4.33
C SER A 28 0.70 -0.76 5.08
N THR A 29 1.66 -0.25 4.31
CA THR A 29 2.72 0.63 4.79
C THR A 29 2.16 2.00 5.19
N ASN A 30 2.99 2.81 5.88
CA ASN A 30 2.56 4.09 6.46
C ASN A 30 2.90 5.32 5.60
N TRP A 31 3.75 5.14 4.58
CA TRP A 31 4.25 6.21 3.71
C TRP A 31 3.67 6.05 2.32
N ILE A 32 3.28 7.16 1.68
CA ILE A 32 2.60 7.14 0.39
C ILE A 32 3.44 6.47 -0.71
N GLY A 33 4.76 6.74 -0.74
CA GLY A 33 5.66 6.13 -1.72
C GLY A 33 5.71 4.61 -1.58
N ASP A 34 5.90 4.12 -0.35
CA ASP A 34 5.89 2.68 -0.06
C ASP A 34 4.52 2.06 -0.38
N ALA A 35 3.42 2.78 -0.11
CA ALA A 35 2.06 2.31 -0.37
C ALA A 35 1.83 2.09 -1.87
N ILE A 36 2.25 3.05 -2.72
CA ILE A 36 2.22 2.88 -4.17
C ILE A 36 3.10 1.70 -4.61
N MET A 37 4.29 1.56 -4.04
CA MET A 37 5.19 0.43 -4.32
C MET A 37 4.61 -0.93 -3.92
N THR A 38 3.59 -0.98 -3.07
CA THR A 38 2.88 -2.22 -2.73
C THR A 38 1.82 -2.64 -3.75
N THR A 39 1.38 -1.74 -4.63
CA THR A 39 0.26 -1.99 -5.55
C THR A 39 0.43 -3.24 -6.41
N PRO A 40 1.63 -3.59 -6.94
CA PRO A 40 1.79 -4.82 -7.69
C PRO A 40 1.59 -6.07 -6.83
N ALA A 41 2.05 -6.05 -5.57
CA ALA A 41 1.85 -7.15 -4.64
C ALA A 41 0.37 -7.30 -4.24
N VAL A 42 -0.36 -6.20 -4.07
CA VAL A 42 -1.81 -6.23 -3.84
C VAL A 42 -2.54 -6.86 -5.03
N ARG A 43 -2.18 -6.49 -6.26
CA ARG A 43 -2.69 -7.13 -7.49
C ARG A 43 -2.38 -8.63 -7.51
N THR A 44 -1.14 -9.03 -7.20
CA THR A 44 -0.74 -10.44 -7.10
C THR A 44 -1.62 -11.20 -6.11
N ILE A 45 -1.89 -10.64 -4.93
CA ILE A 45 -2.76 -11.27 -3.92
C ILE A 45 -4.18 -11.47 -4.47
N ARG A 46 -4.78 -10.44 -5.10
CA ARG A 46 -6.09 -10.56 -5.75
C ARG A 46 -6.13 -11.63 -6.84
N GLN A 47 -5.09 -11.70 -7.70
CA GLN A 47 -5.02 -12.68 -8.78
C GLN A 47 -4.92 -14.12 -8.26
N ASN A 48 -4.25 -14.33 -7.13
CA ASN A 48 -4.10 -15.65 -6.52
C ASN A 48 -5.33 -16.05 -5.68
N PHE A 49 -6.09 -15.08 -5.17
CA PHE A 49 -7.30 -15.31 -4.38
C PHE A 49 -8.51 -14.52 -4.94
N PRO A 50 -8.97 -14.83 -6.16
CA PRO A 50 -9.97 -14.02 -6.86
C PRO A 50 -11.34 -13.99 -6.18
N ARG A 51 -11.67 -15.00 -5.37
CA ARG A 51 -12.95 -15.11 -4.65
C ARG A 51 -12.92 -14.58 -3.22
N ALA A 52 -11.73 -14.29 -2.69
CA ALA A 52 -11.61 -13.81 -1.31
C ALA A 52 -12.08 -12.36 -1.20
N GLU A 53 -12.68 -12.03 -0.06
CA GLU A 53 -12.89 -10.65 0.36
C GLU A 53 -11.56 -10.11 0.91
N ILE A 54 -10.99 -9.10 0.24
CA ILE A 54 -9.69 -8.53 0.56
C ILE A 54 -9.88 -7.15 1.19
N SER A 55 -9.51 -7.07 2.46
CA SER A 55 -9.58 -5.85 3.26
C SER A 55 -8.19 -5.24 3.45
N MET A 56 -8.08 -3.92 3.32
CA MET A 56 -6.84 -3.18 3.56
C MET A 56 -6.91 -2.42 4.87
N LEU A 57 -5.99 -2.71 5.79
CA LEU A 57 -5.78 -1.91 7.00
C LEU A 57 -4.72 -0.84 6.74
N ALA A 58 -5.13 0.42 6.60
CA ALA A 58 -4.26 1.57 6.31
C ALA A 58 -4.33 2.63 7.42
N LEU A 59 -3.41 3.59 7.45
CA LEU A 59 -3.59 4.80 8.28
C LEU A 59 -4.65 5.71 7.62
N PRO A 60 -5.38 6.56 8.37
CA PRO A 60 -6.44 7.39 7.81
C PRO A 60 -6.02 8.20 6.57
N TRP A 61 -4.85 8.84 6.61
CA TRP A 61 -4.33 9.61 5.48
C TRP A 61 -3.89 8.76 4.28
N MET A 62 -3.70 7.45 4.45
CA MET A 62 -3.33 6.52 3.37
C MET A 62 -4.51 5.75 2.81
N ALA A 63 -5.69 5.81 3.44
CA ALA A 63 -6.88 5.08 3.00
C ALA A 63 -7.25 5.46 1.56
N ASP A 64 -7.21 6.76 1.23
CA ASP A 64 -7.64 7.27 -0.07
C ASP A 64 -6.81 6.72 -1.24
N VAL A 65 -5.53 6.39 -1.02
CA VAL A 65 -4.63 5.78 -2.02
C VAL A 65 -5.22 4.47 -2.56
N PHE A 66 -5.93 3.74 -1.71
CA PHE A 66 -6.49 2.43 -2.02
C PHE A 66 -8.00 2.46 -2.28
N SER A 67 -8.67 3.59 -2.05
CA SER A 67 -10.14 3.71 -2.08
C SER A 67 -10.79 3.30 -3.40
N ALA A 68 -10.11 3.58 -4.52
CA ALA A 68 -10.58 3.21 -5.86
C ALA A 68 -9.87 1.95 -6.42
N CYS A 69 -9.07 1.26 -5.61
CA CYS A 69 -8.31 0.10 -6.07
C CYS A 69 -9.24 -1.11 -6.23
N PRO A 70 -9.39 -1.68 -7.45
CA PRO A 70 -10.31 -2.79 -7.71
C PRO A 70 -9.82 -4.12 -7.11
N HIS A 71 -8.63 -4.13 -6.50
CA HIS A 71 -8.07 -5.32 -5.85
C HIS A 71 -8.47 -5.42 -4.38
N ILE A 72 -9.07 -4.37 -3.81
CA ILE A 72 -9.42 -4.24 -2.39
C ILE A 72 -10.94 -4.01 -2.30
N ASP A 73 -11.62 -4.81 -1.49
CA ASP A 73 -13.07 -4.73 -1.30
C ASP A 73 -13.44 -3.76 -0.17
N HIS A 74 -12.63 -3.75 0.90
CA HIS A 74 -12.89 -2.93 2.09
C HIS A 74 -11.64 -2.26 2.62
N ILE A 75 -11.79 -1.07 3.21
CA ILE A 75 -10.70 -0.34 3.86
C ILE A 75 -11.03 -0.12 5.32
N PHE A 76 -10.11 -0.56 6.18
CA PHE A 76 -10.12 -0.33 7.62
C PHE A 76 -9.06 0.70 7.97
N THR A 77 -9.39 1.62 8.86
CA THR A 77 -8.47 2.69 9.27
C THR A 77 -7.87 2.39 10.64
N TYR A 78 -6.53 2.34 10.70
CA TYR A 78 -5.77 2.36 11.94
C TYR A 78 -5.49 3.81 12.35
N ASP A 79 -6.45 4.45 13.02
CA ASP A 79 -6.23 5.78 13.60
C ASP A 79 -5.43 5.75 14.92
N LYS A 80 -4.10 5.67 14.78
CA LYS A 80 -3.16 5.68 15.92
C LYS A 80 -3.14 6.98 16.74
N ASN A 81 -3.75 8.06 16.23
CA ASN A 81 -3.76 9.38 16.87
C ASN A 81 -5.08 9.68 17.58
N ALA A 82 -6.16 8.99 17.25
CA ALA A 82 -7.45 9.09 17.93
C ALA A 82 -7.95 7.71 18.42
N ALA A 83 -8.83 7.05 17.65
CA ALA A 83 -9.60 5.88 18.12
C ALA A 83 -8.72 4.70 18.59
N HIS A 84 -7.52 4.57 18.04
CA HIS A 84 -6.58 3.50 18.33
C HIS A 84 -5.30 3.99 19.03
N LYS A 85 -5.38 5.12 19.73
CA LYS A 85 -4.26 5.68 20.49
C LYS A 85 -3.95 4.87 21.75
N GLY A 86 -2.66 4.67 22.02
CA GLY A 86 -2.18 3.98 23.22
C GLY A 86 -2.50 2.48 23.25
N LEU A 87 -2.25 1.82 24.39
CA LEU A 87 -2.44 0.37 24.50
C LEU A 87 -3.90 -0.05 24.37
N ALA A 88 -4.81 0.66 25.06
CA ALA A 88 -6.25 0.39 24.99
C ALA A 88 -6.79 0.55 23.55
N GLY A 89 -6.33 1.57 22.82
CA GLY A 89 -6.70 1.78 21.43
C GLY A 89 -6.20 0.68 20.49
N LYS A 90 -4.99 0.15 20.73
CA LYS A 90 -4.47 -1.00 19.97
C LYS A 90 -5.24 -2.29 20.27
N LEU A 91 -5.63 -2.51 21.53
CA LEU A 91 -6.49 -3.63 21.90
C LEU A 91 -7.88 -3.51 21.28
N LYS A 92 -8.44 -2.30 21.24
CA LYS A 92 -9.68 -2.01 20.51
C LYS A 92 -9.53 -2.37 19.03
N LEU A 93 -8.48 -1.92 18.36
CA LEU A 93 -8.22 -2.27 16.96
C LEU A 93 -8.12 -3.79 16.77
N ALA A 94 -7.42 -4.49 17.66
CA ALA A 94 -7.31 -5.95 17.58
C ALA A 94 -8.69 -6.63 17.74
N PHE A 95 -9.55 -6.11 18.61
CA PHE A 95 -10.91 -6.62 18.76
C PHE A 95 -11.79 -6.32 17.55
N ASP A 96 -11.71 -5.11 16.99
CA ASP A 96 -12.43 -4.73 15.78
C ASP A 96 -12.03 -5.64 14.61
N ILE A 97 -10.73 -5.92 14.44
CA ILE A 97 -10.21 -6.88 13.45
C ILE A 97 -10.69 -8.31 13.74
N ARG A 98 -10.75 -8.72 15.01
CA ARG A 98 -11.19 -10.07 15.40
C ARG A 98 -12.63 -10.34 14.98
N ARG A 99 -13.50 -9.33 15.04
CA ARG A 99 -14.93 -9.43 14.67
C ARG A 99 -15.14 -9.66 13.18
N GLU A 100 -14.15 -9.35 12.35
CA GLU A 100 -14.21 -9.56 10.90
C GLU A 100 -13.87 -11.00 10.48
N HIS A 101 -13.36 -11.83 11.39
CA HIS A 101 -13.07 -13.25 11.15
C HIS A 101 -12.14 -13.51 9.96
N PHE A 102 -11.06 -12.74 9.83
CA PHE A 102 -10.05 -12.97 8.79
C PHE A 102 -9.37 -14.33 8.93
N ASP A 103 -9.28 -15.07 7.82
CA ASP A 103 -8.52 -16.33 7.73
C ASP A 103 -7.03 -16.06 7.68
N MET A 104 -6.66 -14.95 7.04
CA MET A 104 -5.28 -14.63 6.74
C MET A 104 -5.01 -13.13 6.83
N THR A 105 -3.78 -12.80 7.20
CA THR A 105 -3.23 -11.46 7.02
C THR A 105 -1.85 -11.48 6.38
N ILE A 106 -1.62 -10.50 5.50
CA ILE A 106 -0.34 -10.27 4.83
C ILE A 106 0.19 -8.90 5.28
N LEU A 107 1.33 -8.92 5.98
CA LEU A 107 1.92 -7.75 6.62
C LEU A 107 3.00 -7.11 5.75
N LEU A 108 2.59 -6.21 4.86
CA LEU A 108 3.51 -5.44 4.00
C LEU A 108 4.36 -4.47 4.83
N GLN A 109 3.77 -3.89 5.89
CA GLN A 109 4.52 -3.13 6.88
C GLN A 109 5.30 -4.07 7.81
N ASN A 110 6.61 -3.83 8.01
CA ASN A 110 7.45 -4.69 8.84
C ASN A 110 7.29 -4.51 10.37
N ALA A 111 6.46 -3.57 10.82
CA ALA A 111 6.39 -3.20 12.24
C ALA A 111 6.03 -4.40 13.13
N PHE A 112 6.75 -4.56 14.25
CA PHE A 112 6.42 -5.53 15.30
C PHE A 112 4.97 -5.39 15.76
N GLU A 113 4.53 -4.15 15.95
CA GLU A 113 3.17 -3.79 16.32
C GLU A 113 2.12 -4.38 15.38
N ALA A 114 2.34 -4.38 14.07
CA ALA A 114 1.40 -4.93 13.10
C ALA A 114 1.22 -6.45 13.32
N ALA A 115 2.31 -7.16 13.60
CA ALA A 115 2.27 -8.59 13.91
C ALA A 115 1.63 -8.85 15.28
N LEU A 116 1.86 -7.98 16.27
CA LEU A 116 1.26 -8.10 17.60
C LEU A 116 -0.26 -7.92 17.55
N ILE A 117 -0.74 -6.86 16.90
CA ILE A 117 -2.17 -6.57 16.77
C ILE A 117 -2.90 -7.73 16.09
N THR A 118 -2.35 -8.26 15.00
CA THR A 118 -2.96 -9.40 14.28
C THR A 118 -2.87 -10.72 15.04
N THR A 119 -1.87 -10.87 15.92
CA THR A 119 -1.79 -12.00 16.86
C THR A 119 -2.88 -11.89 17.93
N ILE A 120 -3.07 -10.72 18.54
CA ILE A 120 -4.13 -10.48 19.54
C ILE A 120 -5.52 -10.63 18.91
N ALA A 121 -5.70 -10.18 17.67
CA ALA A 121 -6.94 -10.39 16.92
C ALA A 121 -7.23 -11.89 16.70
N GLY A 122 -6.20 -12.74 16.73
CA GLY A 122 -6.34 -14.19 16.58
C GLY A 122 -6.46 -14.65 15.13
N ILE A 123 -5.94 -13.89 14.17
CA ILE A 123 -5.93 -14.29 12.75
C ILE A 123 -5.04 -15.54 12.61
N PRO A 124 -5.53 -16.68 12.09
CA PRO A 124 -4.79 -17.94 12.15
C PRO A 124 -3.55 -17.92 11.24
N VAL A 125 -3.64 -17.33 10.05
CA VAL A 125 -2.50 -17.18 9.13
C VAL A 125 -1.99 -15.74 9.16
N ARG A 126 -0.78 -15.55 9.69
CA ARG A 126 -0.07 -14.27 9.75
C ARG A 126 1.22 -14.36 8.95
N ALA A 127 1.25 -13.71 7.80
CA ALA A 127 2.31 -13.79 6.81
C ALA A 127 3.10 -12.48 6.66
N GLY A 128 4.40 -12.58 6.40
CA GLY A 128 5.25 -11.42 6.09
C GLY A 128 6.72 -11.66 6.39
N TYR A 129 7.56 -10.66 6.11
CA TYR A 129 9.00 -10.77 6.39
C TYR A 129 9.32 -10.92 7.88
N THR A 130 10.26 -11.78 8.24
CA THR A 130 10.73 -11.99 9.61
C THR A 130 11.79 -10.97 10.04
N THR A 131 11.44 -9.68 10.01
CA THR A 131 12.31 -8.58 10.51
C THR A 131 11.78 -7.97 11.79
N ASP A 132 12.56 -7.05 12.37
CA ASP A 132 12.13 -6.18 13.47
C ASP A 132 11.58 -6.97 14.68
N GLY A 133 12.18 -8.12 14.98
CA GLY A 133 11.83 -8.98 16.13
C GLY A 133 10.48 -9.71 16.03
N ARG A 134 9.75 -9.62 14.92
CA ARG A 134 8.37 -10.13 14.82
C ARG A 134 8.22 -11.61 14.45
N ARG A 135 9.34 -12.33 14.27
CA ARG A 135 9.35 -13.72 13.77
C ARG A 135 8.41 -14.66 14.54
N LEU A 136 8.40 -14.59 15.87
CA LEU A 136 7.57 -15.47 16.71
C LEU A 136 6.07 -15.18 16.62
N LEU A 137 5.71 -13.99 16.16
CA LEU A 137 4.32 -13.57 15.98
C LEU A 137 3.77 -14.01 14.61
N LEU A 138 4.65 -14.36 13.67
CA LEU A 138 4.28 -14.80 12.33
C LEU A 138 4.14 -16.32 12.30
N THR A 139 3.11 -16.79 11.59
CA THR A 139 2.94 -18.22 11.28
C THR A 139 3.60 -18.60 9.96
N HIS A 140 3.68 -17.64 9.04
CA HIS A 140 4.20 -17.79 7.67
C HIS A 140 5.25 -16.71 7.44
N GLY A 141 6.39 -16.88 8.09
CA GLY A 141 7.50 -15.93 8.03
C GLY A 141 8.35 -16.11 6.78
N VAL A 142 8.55 -15.03 6.02
CA VAL A 142 9.46 -14.98 4.87
C VAL A 142 10.81 -14.40 5.30
N LYS A 143 11.92 -15.01 4.86
CA LYS A 143 13.26 -14.43 5.08
C LYS A 143 13.58 -13.44 3.96
N LYS A 144 14.22 -12.33 4.30
CA LYS A 144 14.72 -11.40 3.28
C LYS A 144 15.90 -12.02 2.55
N HIS A 145 15.91 -11.91 1.22
CA HIS A 145 17.09 -12.24 0.43
C HIS A 145 18.21 -11.21 0.70
N PRO A 146 19.48 -11.62 0.73
CA PRO A 146 20.61 -10.71 0.97
C PRO A 146 20.72 -9.57 -0.06
N ASP A 147 20.27 -9.82 -1.29
CA ASP A 147 20.32 -8.86 -2.41
C ASP A 147 19.14 -7.87 -2.41
N ILE A 148 18.17 -8.00 -1.50
CA ILE A 148 16.94 -7.20 -1.56
C ILE A 148 17.19 -5.69 -1.39
N GLY A 149 18.30 -5.32 -0.75
CA GLY A 149 18.73 -3.93 -0.60
C GLY A 149 19.29 -3.29 -1.88
N THR A 150 19.57 -4.08 -2.92
CA THR A 150 20.05 -3.58 -4.22
C THR A 150 18.96 -3.55 -5.29
N LYS A 151 17.77 -4.09 -4.98
CA LYS A 151 16.61 -4.13 -5.87
C LYS A 151 15.69 -2.93 -5.66
N HIS A 152 14.91 -2.61 -6.69
CA HIS A 152 13.82 -1.66 -6.57
C HIS A 152 12.79 -2.15 -5.52
N GLN A 153 12.25 -1.22 -4.73
CA GLN A 153 11.36 -1.52 -3.59
C GLN A 153 10.04 -2.23 -4.00
N VAL A 154 9.65 -2.18 -5.27
CA VAL A 154 8.54 -3.02 -5.78
C VAL A 154 8.86 -4.51 -5.64
N HIS A 155 10.09 -4.91 -5.98
CA HIS A 155 10.52 -6.30 -5.86
C HIS A 155 10.59 -6.75 -4.41
N TYR A 156 10.83 -5.81 -3.48
CA TYR A 156 10.70 -6.11 -2.05
C TYR A 156 9.32 -6.70 -1.71
N TYR A 157 8.22 -6.15 -2.25
CA TYR A 157 6.88 -6.65 -1.94
C TYR A 157 6.47 -7.83 -2.82
N GLN A 158 6.89 -7.85 -4.09
CA GLN A 158 6.62 -8.97 -5.00
C GLN A 158 7.35 -10.25 -4.55
N ASP A 159 8.64 -10.16 -4.20
CA ASP A 159 9.41 -11.30 -3.72
C ASP A 159 8.74 -11.90 -2.47
N MET A 160 8.18 -11.07 -1.57
CA MET A 160 7.48 -11.57 -0.40
C MET A 160 6.27 -12.43 -0.74
N VAL A 161 5.42 -12.00 -1.67
CA VAL A 161 4.23 -12.77 -2.06
C VAL A 161 4.61 -14.00 -2.87
N GLN A 162 5.66 -13.92 -3.68
CA GLN A 162 6.22 -15.06 -4.40
C GLN A 162 6.77 -16.13 -3.46
N GLU A 163 7.55 -15.74 -2.45
CA GLU A 163 8.07 -16.65 -1.42
C GLU A 163 6.94 -17.28 -0.60
N LEU A 164 5.80 -16.60 -0.44
CA LEU A 164 4.58 -17.17 0.14
C LEU A 164 3.86 -18.18 -0.77
N GLY A 165 4.43 -18.49 -1.95
CA GLY A 165 3.92 -19.47 -2.90
C GLY A 165 2.86 -18.93 -3.86
N MET A 166 2.71 -17.60 -3.95
CA MET A 166 1.82 -16.98 -4.95
C MET A 166 2.53 -16.87 -6.30
N SER A 167 1.77 -17.00 -7.38
CA SER A 167 2.28 -16.73 -8.72
C SER A 167 2.31 -15.21 -8.93
N PRO A 168 3.48 -14.58 -9.13
CA PRO A 168 3.57 -13.13 -9.25
C PRO A 168 2.86 -12.63 -10.51
N GLY A 169 2.08 -11.57 -10.37
CA GLY A 169 1.56 -10.80 -11.50
C GLY A 169 2.60 -9.81 -12.05
N PRO A 170 2.20 -8.88 -12.94
CA PRO A 170 3.08 -7.82 -13.41
C PRO A 170 3.61 -6.96 -12.24
N ASP A 171 4.74 -6.29 -12.43
CA ASP A 171 5.39 -5.41 -11.44
C ASP A 171 5.12 -3.91 -11.69
N SER A 172 4.30 -3.59 -12.70
CA SER A 172 3.88 -2.21 -12.97
C SER A 172 3.08 -1.62 -11.82
N LEU A 173 3.44 -0.39 -11.44
CA LEU A 173 2.69 0.39 -10.45
C LEU A 173 1.32 0.79 -10.99
N GLU A 174 0.31 0.75 -10.14
CA GLU A 174 -1.05 1.15 -10.48
C GLU A 174 -1.60 2.15 -9.46
N LEU A 175 -2.27 3.18 -9.95
CA LEU A 175 -3.03 4.10 -9.13
C LEU A 175 -4.40 4.29 -9.78
N PHE A 176 -5.44 3.98 -9.03
CA PHE A 176 -6.81 4.12 -9.47
C PHE A 176 -7.39 5.38 -8.84
N LEU A 177 -8.13 6.16 -9.64
CA LEU A 177 -8.70 7.43 -9.20
C LEU A 177 -10.22 7.27 -9.11
N ASP A 178 -10.79 7.72 -8.00
CA ASP A 178 -12.23 7.79 -7.85
C ASP A 178 -12.82 8.87 -8.78
N SER A 179 -13.96 8.55 -9.39
CA SER A 179 -14.65 9.44 -10.33
C SER A 179 -15.03 10.78 -9.71
N LYS A 180 -15.39 10.83 -8.42
CA LYS A 180 -15.71 12.09 -7.73
C LYS A 180 -14.45 12.90 -7.47
N ALA A 181 -13.33 12.25 -7.15
CA ALA A 181 -12.04 12.92 -7.02
C ALA A 181 -11.61 13.56 -8.35
N VAL A 182 -11.74 12.83 -9.46
CA VAL A 182 -11.47 13.36 -10.81
C VAL A 182 -12.38 14.55 -11.11
N THR A 183 -13.70 14.41 -10.88
CA THR A 183 -14.66 15.48 -11.13
C THR A 183 -14.36 16.74 -10.29
N SER A 184 -14.04 16.56 -9.00
CA SER A 184 -13.67 17.67 -8.12
C SER A 184 -12.38 18.35 -8.56
N ALA A 185 -11.37 17.58 -8.98
CA ALA A 185 -10.12 18.14 -9.51
C ALA A 185 -10.36 18.92 -10.80
N THR A 186 -11.15 18.38 -11.74
CA THR A 186 -11.52 19.07 -12.99
C THR A 186 -12.25 20.37 -12.71
N GLN A 187 -13.19 20.40 -11.76
CA GLN A 187 -13.91 21.63 -11.39
C GLN A 187 -12.96 22.68 -10.82
N ARG A 188 -12.07 22.30 -9.89
CA ARG A 188 -11.07 23.23 -9.32
C ARG A 188 -10.14 23.82 -10.38
N LEU A 189 -9.79 23.03 -11.41
CA LEU A 189 -9.01 23.52 -12.54
C LEU A 189 -9.81 24.47 -13.43
N ALA A 190 -11.10 24.21 -13.64
CA ALA A 190 -11.97 25.12 -14.38
C ALA A 190 -12.14 26.47 -13.64
N ASP A 191 -12.31 26.43 -12.32
CA ASP A 191 -12.50 27.61 -11.47
C ASP A 191 -11.25 28.50 -11.39
N ALA A 192 -10.06 27.96 -11.62
CA ALA A 192 -8.79 28.68 -11.56
C ALA A 192 -8.53 29.63 -12.77
N GLU A 193 -9.59 30.12 -13.41
CA GLU A 193 -9.57 30.97 -14.62
C GLU A 193 -8.62 30.43 -15.70
N THR A 194 -8.69 29.13 -15.96
CA THR A 194 -7.80 28.50 -16.93
C THR A 194 -8.14 28.93 -18.34
N LYS A 195 -7.14 29.39 -19.10
CA LYS A 195 -7.29 29.53 -20.54
C LYS A 195 -7.53 28.15 -21.13
N ALA A 196 -8.55 28.02 -21.98
CA ALA A 196 -8.80 26.78 -22.68
C ALA A 196 -7.52 26.32 -23.40
N GLN A 197 -7.12 25.06 -23.18
CA GLN A 197 -5.96 24.41 -23.81
C GLN A 197 -4.55 24.88 -23.36
N GLN A 198 -4.39 25.63 -22.27
CA GLN A 198 -3.05 25.90 -21.75
C GLN A 198 -2.43 24.64 -21.08
N PRO A 199 -1.11 24.40 -21.20
CA PRO A 199 -0.45 23.30 -20.50
C PRO A 199 -0.58 23.45 -18.97
N ILE A 200 -0.62 22.33 -18.25
CA ILE A 200 -0.62 22.32 -16.78
C ILE A 200 0.65 21.62 -16.30
N ILE A 201 1.38 22.25 -15.39
CA ILE A 201 2.59 21.70 -14.78
C ILE A 201 2.41 21.67 -13.26
N GLY A 202 2.48 20.47 -12.67
CA GLY A 202 2.48 20.30 -11.22
C GLY A 202 3.90 20.31 -10.65
N LEU A 203 4.11 21.08 -9.59
CA LEU A 203 5.32 21.08 -8.77
C LEU A 203 4.97 20.48 -7.42
N ASN A 204 5.79 19.54 -6.92
CA ASN A 204 5.62 18.98 -5.57
C ASN A 204 6.87 19.29 -4.75
N PRO A 205 6.97 20.49 -4.14
CA PRO A 205 8.23 20.97 -3.55
C PRO A 205 8.55 20.37 -2.17
N GLY A 206 7.57 19.71 -1.54
CA GLY A 206 7.68 19.19 -0.19
C GLY A 206 8.38 17.82 -0.11
N ALA A 207 8.93 17.52 1.06
CA ALA A 207 9.46 16.20 1.38
C ALA A 207 9.25 15.86 2.85
N ALA A 208 8.76 14.65 3.12
CA ALA A 208 8.51 14.19 4.49
C ALA A 208 9.81 14.02 5.32
N TYR A 209 10.94 13.75 4.67
CA TYR A 209 12.25 13.55 5.32
C TYR A 209 13.00 14.87 5.61
N GLY A 210 12.29 15.99 5.56
CA GLY A 210 12.80 17.29 5.96
C GLY A 210 13.48 18.09 4.84
N PRO A 211 13.98 19.29 5.18
CA PRO A 211 14.38 20.31 4.22
C PRO A 211 15.59 19.92 3.36
N ALA A 212 16.41 18.97 3.80
CA ALA A 212 17.57 18.50 3.04
C ALA A 212 17.19 17.84 1.70
N LYS A 213 15.96 17.30 1.58
CA LYS A 213 15.43 16.73 0.32
C LYS A 213 14.59 17.74 -0.46
N CYS A 214 14.42 18.96 0.03
CA CYS A 214 13.65 20.00 -0.64
C CYS A 214 14.59 20.90 -1.45
N TRP A 215 14.27 21.13 -2.72
CA TRP A 215 14.92 22.18 -3.48
C TRP A 215 14.52 23.55 -2.91
N PRO A 216 15.43 24.55 -2.84
CA PRO A 216 15.12 25.82 -2.19
C PRO A 216 13.89 26.51 -2.78
N ALA A 217 13.00 27.00 -1.92
CA ALA A 217 11.73 27.63 -2.33
C ALA A 217 11.93 28.76 -3.35
N ARG A 218 12.97 29.59 -3.19
CA ARG A 218 13.30 30.66 -4.15
C ARG A 218 13.57 30.09 -5.55
N LYS A 219 14.21 28.93 -5.65
CA LYS A 219 14.50 28.29 -6.94
C LYS A 219 13.24 27.68 -7.56
N TYR A 220 12.35 27.08 -6.78
CA TYR A 220 11.01 26.70 -7.26
C TYR A 220 10.23 27.90 -7.80
N GLY A 221 10.26 29.04 -7.10
CA GLY A 221 9.62 30.27 -7.59
C GLY A 221 10.22 30.79 -8.90
N GLN A 222 11.55 30.76 -9.03
CA GLN A 222 12.24 31.10 -10.29
C GLN A 222 11.87 30.15 -11.43
N LEU A 223 11.81 28.84 -11.15
CA LEU A 223 11.40 27.83 -12.13
C LEU A 223 9.95 28.01 -12.57
N ALA A 224 9.03 28.22 -11.62
CA ALA A 224 7.62 28.46 -11.91
C ALA A 224 7.46 29.67 -12.82
N LYS A 225 8.11 30.80 -12.50
CA LYS A 225 8.11 32.00 -13.34
C LYS A 225 8.65 31.72 -14.75
N TYR A 226 9.79 31.03 -14.84
CA TYR A 226 10.39 30.67 -16.12
C TYR A 226 9.46 29.79 -16.97
N LEU A 227 8.82 28.78 -16.37
CA LEU A 227 7.90 27.88 -17.06
C LEU A 227 6.67 28.64 -17.58
N ILE A 228 6.07 29.51 -16.75
CA ILE A 228 4.93 30.35 -17.16
C ILE A 228 5.32 31.24 -18.35
N GLU A 229 6.47 31.93 -18.28
CA GLU A 229 6.92 32.83 -19.36
C GLU A 229 7.23 32.09 -20.67
N LYS A 230 7.77 30.88 -20.60
CA LYS A 230 8.18 30.11 -21.78
C LYS A 230 7.07 29.30 -22.43
N THR A 231 6.11 28.83 -21.63
CA THR A 231 5.11 27.86 -22.10
C THR A 231 3.68 28.38 -22.02
N GLY A 232 3.45 29.49 -21.29
CA GLY A 232 2.12 29.95 -20.95
C GLY A 232 1.35 28.98 -20.05
N ALA A 233 2.03 28.02 -19.40
CA ALA A 233 1.39 26.99 -18.59
C ALA A 233 0.78 27.55 -17.29
N LEU A 234 -0.27 26.87 -16.82
CA LEU A 234 -0.69 26.93 -15.43
C LEU A 234 0.28 26.09 -14.58
N VAL A 235 0.90 26.72 -13.59
CA VAL A 235 1.74 26.01 -12.61
C VAL A 235 0.95 25.79 -11.34
N LEU A 236 0.83 24.51 -10.94
CA LEU A 236 0.23 24.08 -9.67
C LEU A 236 1.36 23.70 -8.71
N VAL A 237 1.16 23.97 -7.42
CA VAL A 237 2.12 23.66 -6.34
C VAL A 237 1.40 22.90 -5.23
#